data_AF-A0A543JBC3-F1
#
_entry.id   AF-A0A543JBC3-F1
#
_cell.length_a   1.000
_cell.length_b   1.000
_cell.length_c   1.000
_cell.angle_alpha   90.00
_cell.angle_beta   90.00
_cell.angle_gamma   90.00
#
_symmetry.space_group_name_H-M   'P 1'
#
loop_
_entity.id
_entity.type
_entity.pdbx_description
1 polymer ?
#
loop_
_entity_poly.entity_id
_entity_poly.type
_entity_poly.pdbx_seq_one_letter_code
_entity_poly.pdbx_strand_id
1 'polypeptide(L)'
;MPFMASGGGAGAPAAAGPVTMQVEPGQILALKSRYEAVRDTVRDFLENQRENLRGRPVADDDVSRDAASTFADNAAMAIDVTAKFISQLNLSIDQLDQAAKTYNLVEDVNTVTMQQDRGI
;
A
#
# COMPACT_ATOMS: atom_id res chain seq x y z
N MET A 1 8.80 14.62 -50.82
CA MET A 1 8.68 13.32 -51.51
C MET A 1 7.99 12.34 -50.56
N PRO A 2 6.69 12.05 -50.70
CA PRO A 2 6.02 11.06 -49.87
C PRO A 2 6.25 9.65 -50.43
N PHE A 3 6.45 8.68 -49.54
CA PHE A 3 6.52 7.25 -49.88
C PHE A 3 5.10 6.68 -50.00
N MET A 4 4.76 6.17 -51.18
CA MET A 4 3.57 5.33 -51.38
C MET A 4 3.89 3.89 -51.03
N ALA A 5 3.22 3.33 -50.02
CA ALA A 5 3.07 1.89 -49.88
C ALA A 5 1.79 1.48 -50.63
N SER A 6 1.97 0.90 -51.82
CA SER A 6 0.87 0.41 -52.65
C SER A 6 0.46 -1.00 -52.24
N GLY A 7 -0.85 -1.20 -52.06
CA GLY A 7 -1.52 -2.44 -52.41
C GLY A 7 -1.88 -3.37 -51.24
N GLY A 8 -3.19 -3.53 -51.02
CA GLY A 8 -3.75 -4.65 -50.27
C GLY A 8 -4.97 -4.24 -49.46
N GLY A 9 -6.17 -4.53 -49.96
CA GLY A 9 -7.43 -4.02 -49.43
C GLY A 9 -7.97 -4.70 -48.17
N ALA A 10 -9.07 -4.09 -47.72
CA ALA A 10 -10.07 -4.53 -46.75
C ALA A 10 -9.72 -4.40 -45.25
N GLY A 11 -10.41 -3.44 -44.62
CA GLY A 11 -10.53 -3.32 -43.17
C GLY A 11 -9.55 -2.33 -42.56
N ALA A 12 -9.96 -1.06 -42.45
CA ALA A 12 -9.24 -0.09 -41.65
C ALA A 12 -9.06 -0.65 -40.22
N PRO A 13 -7.84 -0.68 -39.64
CA PRO A 13 -7.71 -0.88 -38.21
C PRO A 13 -8.41 0.31 -37.55
N ALA A 14 -9.41 0.03 -36.73
CA ALA A 14 -10.04 1.03 -35.88
C ALA A 14 -8.91 1.82 -35.22
N ALA A 15 -8.87 3.13 -35.49
CA ALA A 15 -7.93 4.03 -34.85
C ALA A 15 -7.99 3.71 -33.36
N ALA A 16 -6.89 3.23 -32.80
CA ALA A 16 -6.76 3.03 -31.37
C ALA A 16 -7.00 4.41 -30.76
N GLY A 17 -8.24 4.65 -30.33
CA GLY A 17 -8.62 5.87 -29.66
C GLY A 17 -7.70 6.08 -28.47
N PRO A 18 -7.47 7.34 -28.04
CA PRO A 18 -6.63 7.61 -26.89
C PRO A 18 -7.06 6.69 -25.74
N VAL A 19 -6.14 5.84 -25.29
CA VAL A 19 -6.36 4.97 -24.14
C VAL A 19 -6.51 5.90 -22.95
N THR A 20 -7.76 6.19 -22.59
CA THR A 20 -8.06 6.95 -21.39
C THR A 20 -7.74 6.04 -20.22
N MET A 21 -6.81 6.48 -19.37
CA MET A 21 -6.51 5.81 -18.11
C MET A 21 -7.77 5.87 -17.25
N GLN A 22 -8.58 4.82 -17.27
CA GLN A 22 -9.75 4.70 -16.40
C GLN A 22 -9.25 4.48 -14.98
N VAL A 23 -9.21 5.58 -14.22
CA VAL A 23 -8.90 5.54 -12.80
C VAL A 23 -10.22 5.39 -12.06
N GLU A 24 -10.44 4.24 -11.41
CA GLU A 24 -11.59 4.04 -10.53
C GLU A 24 -11.28 4.52 -9.12
N PRO A 25 -11.87 5.64 -8.70
CA PRO A 25 -11.45 6.28 -7.47
C PRO A 25 -11.87 5.60 -6.18
N GLY A 26 -13.03 4.94 -6.22
CA GLY A 26 -13.50 4.13 -5.11
C GLY A 26 -12.52 3.00 -4.79
N GLN A 27 -11.82 2.49 -5.81
CA GLN A 27 -10.78 1.47 -5.62
C GLN A 27 -9.52 2.04 -4.95
N ILE A 28 -9.14 3.29 -5.25
CA ILE A 28 -8.01 3.97 -4.60
C ILE A 28 -8.28 4.16 -3.11
N LEU A 29 -9.47 4.65 -2.75
CA LEU A 29 -9.87 4.84 -1.35
C LEU A 29 -10.01 3.51 -0.60
N ALA A 30 -10.58 2.49 -1.23
CA ALA A 30 -10.67 1.15 -0.65
C ALA A 30 -9.29 0.52 -0.43
N LEU A 31 -8.35 0.72 -1.37
CA LEU A 31 -6.98 0.25 -1.25
C LEU A 31 -6.24 0.97 -0.11
N LYS A 32 -6.41 2.29 0.00
CA LYS A 32 -5.87 3.11 1.09
C LYS A 32 -6.33 2.60 2.45
N SER A 33 -7.64 2.39 2.62
CA SER A 33 -8.22 1.87 3.88
C SER A 33 -7.67 0.48 4.24
N ARG A 34 -7.52 -0.41 3.25
CA ARG A 34 -6.91 -1.73 3.48
C ARG A 34 -5.46 -1.62 3.92
N TYR A 35 -4.68 -0.72 3.33
CA TYR A 35 -3.29 -0.52 3.70
C TYR A 35 -3.15 0.09 5.10
N GLU A 36 -4.02 1.02 5.47
CA GLU A 36 -4.10 1.57 6.82
C GLU A 36 -4.40 0.47 7.86
N ALA A 37 -5.39 -0.39 7.59
CA ALA A 37 -5.73 -1.50 8.49
C ALA A 37 -4.58 -2.50 8.67
N VAL A 38 -3.86 -2.84 7.59
CA VAL A 38 -2.68 -3.71 7.66
C VAL A 38 -1.55 -3.03 8.44
N ARG A 39 -1.27 -1.75 8.15
CA ARG A 39 -0.27 -0.97 8.87
C ARG A 39 -0.56 -0.95 10.37
N ASP A 40 -1.79 -0.66 10.75
CA ASP A 40 -2.18 -0.54 12.16
C ASP A 40 -2.06 -1.89 12.86
N THR A 41 -2.51 -2.98 12.22
CA THR A 41 -2.32 -4.35 12.76
C THR A 41 -0.85 -4.68 13.01
N VAL A 42 0.02 -4.38 12.04
CA VAL A 42 1.46 -4.68 12.15
C VAL A 42 2.16 -3.76 13.16
N ARG A 43 1.75 -2.49 13.22
CA ARG A 43 2.26 -1.54 14.22
C ARG A 43 1.88 -1.98 15.63
N ASP A 44 0.61 -2.31 15.85
CA ASP A 44 0.11 -2.74 17.16
C ASP A 44 0.77 -4.05 17.59
N PHE A 45 1.01 -4.99 16.66
CA PHE A 45 1.79 -6.18 16.95
C PHE A 45 3.21 -5.83 17.41
N LEU A 46 3.92 -4.95 16.69
CA LEU A 46 5.26 -4.53 17.08
C LEU A 46 5.26 -3.84 18.44
N GLU A 47 4.37 -2.87 18.68
CA GLU A 47 4.32 -2.14 19.95
C GLU A 47 4.08 -3.07 21.15
N ASN A 48 3.20 -4.06 21.00
CA ASN A 48 2.86 -4.99 22.08
C ASN A 48 3.87 -6.13 22.27
N GLN A 49 4.53 -6.58 21.21
CA GLN A 49 5.36 -7.80 21.24
C GLN A 49 6.87 -7.52 21.15
N ARG A 50 7.31 -6.29 20.88
CA ARG A 50 8.74 -5.95 20.70
C ARG A 50 9.64 -6.47 21.81
N GLU A 51 9.26 -6.26 23.06
CA GLU A 51 10.07 -6.69 24.21
C GLU A 51 9.95 -8.20 24.48
N ASN A 52 8.82 -8.82 24.14
CA ASN A 52 8.66 -10.27 24.24
C ASN A 52 9.50 -11.00 23.18
N LEU A 53 9.62 -10.42 21.98
CA LEU A 53 10.39 -10.98 20.87
C LEU A 53 11.89 -11.06 21.17
N ARG A 54 12.43 -10.10 21.94
CA ARG A 54 13.86 -10.06 22.29
C ARG A 54 14.32 -11.27 23.12
N GLY A 55 13.39 -12.03 23.70
CA GLY A 55 13.71 -13.23 24.46
C GLY A 55 14.46 -12.93 25.75
N ARG A 56 14.39 -13.85 26.71
CA ARG A 56 15.20 -13.82 27.93
C ARG A 56 15.79 -15.21 28.15
N PRO A 57 17.00 -15.32 28.74
CA PRO A 57 17.55 -16.61 29.11
C PRO A 57 16.56 -17.36 30.02
N VAL A 58 16.25 -18.61 29.67
CA VAL A 58 15.33 -19.46 30.46
C VAL A 58 16.02 -19.99 31.71
N ALA A 59 17.33 -20.18 31.63
CA ALA A 59 18.20 -20.56 32.72
C ALA A 59 19.54 -19.80 32.63
N ASP A 60 20.34 -19.88 33.69
CA ASP A 60 21.57 -19.10 33.85
C ASP A 60 22.83 -19.83 33.33
N ASP A 61 22.64 -20.97 32.68
CA ASP A 61 23.72 -21.71 32.02
C ASP A 61 24.17 -21.03 30.72
N ASP A 62 25.39 -21.34 30.31
CA ASP A 62 26.02 -20.71 29.15
C ASP A 62 25.25 -20.96 27.85
N VAL A 63 24.61 -22.13 27.70
CA VAL A 63 23.83 -22.48 26.49
C VAL A 63 22.55 -21.66 26.44
N SER A 64 21.85 -21.52 27.56
CA SER A 64 20.64 -20.68 27.65
C SER A 64 20.92 -19.20 27.39
N ARG A 65 22.07 -18.69 27.84
CA ARG A 65 22.49 -17.30 27.59
C ARG A 65 22.86 -17.07 26.12
N ASP A 66 23.61 -17.99 25.52
CA ASP A 66 24.02 -17.90 24.11
C ASP A 66 22.81 -18.02 23.16
N ALA A 67 21.90 -18.95 23.45
CA ALA A 67 20.63 -19.07 22.74
C ALA A 67 19.80 -17.78 22.85
N ALA A 68 19.66 -17.22 24.06
CA ALA A 68 18.92 -15.97 24.26
C ALA A 68 19.55 -14.79 23.49
N SER A 69 20.88 -14.71 23.43
CA SER A 69 21.58 -13.70 22.62
C SER A 69 21.24 -13.85 21.13
N THR A 70 21.28 -15.08 20.61
CA THR A 70 20.94 -15.37 19.22
C THR A 70 19.47 -15.03 18.90
N PHE A 71 18.55 -15.33 19.82
CA PHE A 71 17.15 -14.93 19.68
C PHE A 71 16.98 -13.41 19.72
N ALA A 72 17.70 -12.71 20.59
CA ALA A 72 17.66 -11.24 20.67
C ALA A 72 18.13 -10.57 19.38
N ASP A 73 19.20 -11.08 18.76
CA ASP A 73 19.73 -10.56 17.50
C ASP A 73 18.75 -10.79 16.34
N ASN A 74 18.19 -12.00 16.24
CA ASN A 74 17.17 -12.32 15.24
C ASN A 74 15.90 -11.48 15.43
N ALA A 75 15.49 -11.27 16.67
CA ALA A 75 14.36 -10.42 17.00
C ALA A 75 14.62 -8.96 16.61
N ALA A 76 15.82 -8.44 16.89
CA ALA A 76 16.20 -7.09 16.48
C ALA A 76 16.12 -6.90 14.96
N MET A 77 16.61 -7.88 14.19
CA MET A 77 16.49 -7.86 12.74
C MET A 77 15.03 -7.93 12.26
N ALA A 78 14.22 -8.83 12.84
CA ALA A 78 12.81 -8.93 12.50
C ALA A 78 12.04 -7.64 12.80
N ILE A 79 12.33 -6.99 13.93
CA ILE A 79 11.77 -5.68 14.31
C ILE A 79 12.17 -4.61 13.30
N ASP A 80 13.45 -4.55 12.89
CA ASP A 80 13.94 -3.56 11.92
C ASP A 80 13.29 -3.73 10.54
N VAL A 81 13.22 -4.97 10.04
CA VAL A 81 12.56 -5.28 8.76
C VAL A 81 11.08 -4.91 8.81
N THR A 82 10.40 -5.22 9.90
CA THR A 82 8.98 -4.89 10.06
C THR A 82 8.76 -3.38 10.16
N ALA A 83 9.64 -2.64 10.83
CA ALA A 83 9.58 -1.18 10.88
C ALA A 83 9.77 -0.56 9.48
N LYS A 84 10.70 -1.09 8.67
CA LYS A 84 10.88 -0.68 7.28
C LYS A 84 9.63 -0.95 6.43
N PHE A 85 9.00 -2.11 6.62
CA PHE A 85 7.74 -2.45 5.95
C PHE A 85 6.62 -1.46 6.30
N ILE A 86 6.45 -1.09 7.57
CA ILE A 86 5.50 -0.04 7.99
C ILE A 86 5.81 1.29 7.28
N SER A 87 7.09 1.67 7.18
CA SER A 87 7.49 2.88 6.48
C SER A 87 7.11 2.85 4.98
N GLN A 88 7.25 1.70 4.32
CA GLN A 88 6.86 1.53 2.92
C GLN A 88 5.33 1.57 2.74
N LEU A 89 4.57 1.02 3.69
CA LEU A 89 3.12 1.14 3.72
C LEU A 89 2.68 2.59 3.86
N ASN A 90 3.30 3.37 4.74
CA ASN A 90 3.02 4.81 4.88
C ASN A 90 3.28 5.56 3.58
N LEU A 91 4.43 5.35 2.93
CA LEU A 91 4.72 5.97 1.64
C LEU A 91 3.68 5.61 0.58
N SER A 92 3.23 4.37 0.56
CA SER A 92 2.20 3.91 -0.39
C SER A 92 0.84 4.57 -0.11
N ILE A 93 0.45 4.70 1.16
CA ILE A 93 -0.77 5.39 1.59
C ILE A 93 -0.71 6.87 1.18
N ASP A 94 0.43 7.54 1.38
CA ASP A 94 0.61 8.95 1.01
C ASP A 94 0.52 9.16 -0.51
N GLN A 95 1.09 8.24 -1.30
CA GLN A 95 0.97 8.26 -2.76
C GLN A 95 -0.48 8.06 -3.21
N LEU A 96 -1.23 7.15 -2.58
CA LEU A 96 -2.65 6.95 -2.87
C LEU A 96 -3.49 8.19 -2.48
N ASP A 97 -3.13 8.87 -1.39
CA ASP A 97 -3.78 10.12 -0.98
C ASP A 97 -3.52 11.26 -1.97
N GLN A 98 -2.29 11.40 -2.46
CA GLN A 98 -1.94 12.35 -3.51
C GLN A 98 -2.64 12.04 -4.83
N ALA A 99 -2.75 10.76 -5.20
CA ALA A 99 -3.50 10.34 -6.38
C ALA A 99 -4.98 10.72 -6.24
N ALA A 100 -5.61 10.41 -5.11
CA ALA A 100 -7.01 10.78 -4.85
C ALA A 100 -7.26 12.30 -4.93
N LYS A 101 -6.34 13.12 -4.40
CA LYS A 101 -6.38 14.58 -4.51
C LYS A 101 -6.21 15.07 -5.95
N THR A 102 -5.28 14.50 -6.69
CA THR A 102 -5.00 14.87 -8.10
C THR A 102 -6.20 14.62 -9.00
N TYR A 103 -6.96 13.55 -8.71
CA TYR A 103 -8.19 13.21 -9.44
C TYR A 103 -9.45 13.87 -8.85
N ASN A 104 -9.31 14.90 -7.99
CA ASN A 104 -10.38 15.71 -7.37
C ASN A 104 -11.48 14.94 -6.62
N LEU A 105 -11.17 13.74 -6.14
CA LEU A 105 -12.17 12.84 -5.55
C LEU A 105 -12.59 13.14 -4.13
N VAL A 106 -11.83 13.98 -3.46
CA VAL A 106 -12.16 14.42 -2.11
C VAL A 106 -13.29 15.46 -2.13
N GLU A 107 -13.45 16.22 -3.23
CA GLU A 107 -14.58 17.15 -3.38
C GLU A 107 -15.86 16.44 -3.84
N ASP A 108 -15.76 15.46 -4.76
CA ASP A 108 -16.93 14.76 -5.31
C ASP A 108 -17.61 13.78 -4.34
N VAL A 109 -16.86 13.14 -3.43
CA VAL A 109 -17.49 12.29 -2.40
C VAL A 109 -18.29 13.16 -1.41
N ASN A 110 -17.81 14.37 -1.11
CA ASN A 110 -18.50 15.26 -0.19
C ASN A 110 -19.76 15.86 -0.82
N THR A 111 -19.76 16.19 -2.12
CA THR A 111 -20.96 16.66 -2.83
C THR A 111 -21.99 15.57 -3.07
N VAL A 112 -21.58 14.33 -3.39
CA VAL A 112 -22.53 13.20 -3.54
C VAL A 112 -23.19 12.86 -2.20
N THR A 113 -22.42 12.84 -1.10
CA THR A 113 -22.98 12.58 0.24
C THR A 113 -23.89 13.71 0.71
N MET A 114 -23.52 14.98 0.45
CA MET A 114 -24.38 16.14 0.80
C MET A 114 -25.64 16.28 -0.07
N GLN A 115 -25.62 15.79 -1.31
CA GLN A 115 -26.82 15.75 -2.16
C GLN A 115 -27.78 14.64 -1.70
N GLN A 116 -27.26 13.53 -1.17
CA GLN A 116 -28.05 12.43 -0.63
C GLN A 116 -28.74 12.79 0.69
N ASP A 117 -28.10 13.64 1.52
CA ASP A 117 -28.65 14.10 2.82
C ASP A 117 -29.61 15.30 2.70
N ARG A 118 -29.71 15.92 1.52
CA ARG A 118 -30.68 17.01 1.21
C ARG A 118 -31.93 16.55 0.45
N GLY A 119 -32.06 15.24 0.22
CA GLY A 119 -33.17 14.63 -0.49
C GLY A 119 -34.15 13.90 0.42
N ILE A 120 -34.67 14.57 1.44
CA ILE A 120 -35.89 14.18 2.18
C ILE A 120 -36.62 15.43 2.69
#